data_AF-A0A1Q7CF54-F1
#
_entry.id   AF-A0A1Q7CF54-F1
#
_cell.length_a   1.000
_cell.length_b   1.000
_cell.length_c   1.000
_cell.angle_alpha   90.00
_cell.angle_beta   90.00
_cell.angle_gamma   90.00
#
_symmetry.space_group_name_H-M   'P 1'
#
loop_
_entity.id
_entity.type
_entity.pdbx_description
1 polymer ?
#
loop_
_entity_poly.entity_id
_entity_poly.type
_entity_poly.pdbx_seq_one_letter_code
_entity_poly.pdbx_strand_id
1 'polypeptide(L)'
;MDIMVKRRLLFCTLLLLGTAAWGPARWAQKPLYFGPHSDIYPRWLGSRELFLHGIDPYSERVTQEIQVTYYGHALAPGEDRDEQRFAYPIYVSFLLLPTILLPFTAVQVVFVIFSED
;
A
#
# COMPACT_ATOMS: atom_id res chain seq x y z
N MET A 1 -4.24 48.77 9.99
CA MET A 1 -3.86 47.56 9.24
C MET A 1 -2.88 46.77 10.08
N ASP A 2 -3.38 45.70 10.71
CA ASP A 2 -3.05 45.29 12.07
C ASP A 2 -1.76 44.46 12.27
N ILE A 3 -0.98 44.90 13.26
CA ILE A 3 0.25 44.26 13.79
C ILE A 3 -0.01 42.82 14.28
N MET A 4 -1.26 42.51 14.63
CA MET A 4 -1.68 41.21 15.14
C MET A 4 -1.75 40.11 14.05
N VAL A 5 -1.95 40.50 12.79
CA VAL A 5 -1.94 39.58 11.63
C VAL A 5 -0.52 39.12 11.30
N LYS A 6 0.46 40.04 11.40
CA LYS A 6 1.88 39.75 11.14
C LYS A 6 2.48 38.75 12.14
N ARG A 7 2.09 38.83 13.43
CA ARG A 7 2.56 37.89 14.47
C ARG A 7 2.02 36.46 14.30
N ARG A 8 0.80 36.31 13.75
CA ARG A 8 0.22 34.99 13.44
C ARG A 8 0.85 34.37 12.19
N LEU A 9 1.15 35.18 11.17
CA LEU A 9 1.85 34.75 9.96
C LEU A 9 3.29 34.28 10.22
N LEU A 10 4.03 34.97 11.09
CA LEU A 10 5.39 34.59 11.49
C LEU A 10 5.44 33.25 12.25
N PHE A 11 4.40 32.94 13.02
CA PHE A 11 4.31 31.67 13.74
C PHE A 11 4.01 30.50 12.81
N CYS A 12 3.17 30.71 11.78
CA CYS A 12 2.91 29.71 10.73
C CYS A 12 4.15 29.44 9.85
N THR A 13 5.00 30.44 9.60
CA THR A 13 6.22 30.25 8.79
C THR A 13 7.31 29.49 9.54
N LEU A 14 7.46 29.69 10.85
CA LEU A 14 8.42 28.94 11.67
C LEU A 14 8.00 27.48 11.90
N LEU A 15 6.69 27.20 11.99
CA LEU A 15 6.16 25.83 12.06
C LEU A 15 6.36 25.03 10.77
N LEU A 16 6.31 25.70 9.60
CA LEU A 16 6.58 25.09 8.29
C LEU A 16 8.08 24.82 8.05
N LEU A 17 8.97 25.58 8.68
CA LEU A 17 10.43 25.38 8.58
C LEU A 17 10.95 24.26 9.50
N GLY A 18 10.26 23.97 10.61
CA GLY A 18 10.68 22.92 11.56
C GLY A 18 10.47 21.49 11.05
N THR A 19 9.44 21.23 10.23
CA THR A 19 9.16 19.90 9.66
C THR A 19 10.06 19.56 8.47
N ALA A 20 10.56 20.57 7.76
CA ALA A 20 11.38 20.38 6.57
C ALA A 20 12.79 19.82 6.86
N ALA A 21 13.31 19.98 8.08
CA ALA A 21 14.69 19.61 8.41
C ALA A 21 14.85 18.20 9.02
N TRP A 22 13.78 17.61 9.59
CA TRP A 22 13.84 16.30 10.26
C TRP A 22 13.21 15.16 9.46
N GLY A 23 12.38 15.47 8.46
CA GLY A 23 11.88 14.48 7.51
C GLY A 23 12.98 13.90 6.62
N PRO A 24 13.66 14.68 5.77
CA PRO A 24 14.41 14.14 4.63
C PRO A 24 15.56 13.18 4.99
N ALA A 25 16.15 13.31 6.18
CA ALA A 25 17.26 12.46 6.61
C ALA A 25 16.86 11.01 6.93
N ARG A 26 15.62 10.76 7.38
CA ARG A 26 15.12 9.39 7.67
C ARG A 26 14.61 8.68 6.40
N TRP A 27 14.11 9.43 5.42
CA TRP A 27 13.65 8.90 4.13
C TRP A 27 14.78 8.49 3.17
N ALA A 28 16.01 8.97 3.41
CA ALA A 28 17.15 8.72 2.52
C ALA A 28 17.81 7.34 2.70
N GLN A 29 17.54 6.62 3.79
CA GLN A 29 18.21 5.35 4.11
C GLN A 29 17.43 4.09 3.72
N LYS A 30 16.12 4.16 3.51
CA LYS A 30 15.34 2.97 3.15
C LYS A 30 15.17 2.90 1.64
N PRO A 31 15.73 1.88 0.96
CA PRO A 31 15.28 1.60 -0.40
C PRO A 31 13.78 1.30 -0.32
N LEU A 32 12.94 2.13 -0.93
CA LEU A 32 11.54 1.78 -1.12
C LEU A 32 11.52 0.55 -2.04
N TYR A 33 11.33 -0.63 -1.45
CA TYR A 33 11.13 -1.85 -2.19
C TYR A 33 9.76 -1.79 -2.86
N PHE A 34 9.74 -1.30 -4.10
CA PHE A 34 8.59 -1.31 -4.97
C PHE A 34 8.47 -2.67 -5.66
N GLY A 35 7.28 -3.26 -5.65
CA GLY A 35 7.03 -4.58 -6.21
C GLY A 35 5.98 -5.38 -5.46
N PRO A 36 5.56 -6.52 -6.04
CA PRO A 36 4.48 -7.38 -5.53
C PRO A 36 4.83 -8.08 -4.21
N HIS A 37 6.08 -7.98 -3.75
CA HIS A 37 6.60 -8.48 -2.48
C HIS A 37 6.06 -7.74 -1.24
N SER A 38 4.90 -7.11 -1.36
CA SER A 38 4.24 -6.39 -0.28
C SER A 38 3.07 -7.21 0.23
N ASP A 39 2.93 -7.28 1.56
CA ASP A 39 1.83 -7.98 2.23
C ASP A 39 0.44 -7.49 1.79
N ILE A 40 0.35 -6.24 1.30
CA ILE A 40 -0.89 -5.65 0.83
C ILE A 40 -1.30 -6.15 -0.57
N TYR A 41 -0.36 -6.65 -1.39
CA TYR A 41 -0.62 -7.03 -2.78
C TYR A 41 -1.68 -8.14 -2.92
N PRO A 42 -1.55 -9.30 -2.24
CA PRO A 42 -2.57 -10.36 -2.32
C PRO A 42 -3.97 -9.87 -1.93
N ARG A 43 -4.03 -8.96 -0.94
CA ARG A 43 -5.30 -8.42 -0.41
C ARG A 43 -5.90 -7.40 -1.35
N TRP A 44 -5.08 -6.53 -1.94
CA TRP A 44 -5.51 -5.58 -2.95
C TRP A 44 -6.01 -6.28 -4.20
N LEU A 45 -5.25 -7.24 -4.75
CA LEU A 45 -5.65 -7.97 -5.96
C LEU A 45 -6.92 -8.77 -5.74
N GLY A 46 -7.01 -9.55 -4.65
CA GLY A 46 -8.24 -10.30 -4.34
C GLY A 46 -9.47 -9.38 -4.18
N SER A 47 -9.31 -8.21 -3.56
CA SER A 47 -10.41 -7.24 -3.42
C SER A 47 -10.82 -6.64 -4.77
N ARG A 48 -9.85 -6.38 -5.65
CA ARG A 48 -10.11 -5.88 -7.00
C ARG A 48 -10.86 -6.91 -7.84
N GLU A 49 -10.42 -8.16 -7.84
CA GLU A 49 -11.07 -9.26 -8.56
C GLU A 49 -12.49 -9.52 -8.03
N LEU A 50 -12.69 -9.44 -6.72
CA LEU A 50 -14.01 -9.55 -6.10
C LEU A 50 -14.98 -8.45 -6.59
N PHE A 51 -14.58 -7.19 -6.49
CA PHE A 51 -15.53 -6.08 -6.71
C PHE A 51 -15.62 -5.61 -8.17
N LEU A 52 -14.56 -5.74 -8.96
CA LEU A 52 -14.57 -5.35 -10.38
C LEU A 52 -14.95 -6.51 -11.31
N HIS A 53 -14.62 -7.74 -10.94
CA HIS A 53 -14.78 -8.90 -11.81
C HIS A 53 -15.72 -9.98 -11.24
N GLY A 54 -16.16 -9.85 -9.98
CA GLY A 54 -17.04 -10.83 -9.35
C GLY A 54 -16.38 -12.18 -9.10
N ILE A 55 -15.05 -12.22 -9.07
CA ILE A 55 -14.27 -13.45 -8.90
C ILE A 55 -13.98 -13.65 -7.41
N ASP A 56 -14.17 -14.88 -6.94
CA ASP A 56 -13.89 -15.25 -5.56
C ASP A 56 -12.38 -15.05 -5.24
N PRO A 57 -12.03 -14.18 -4.27
CA PRO A 57 -10.63 -13.92 -3.90
C PRO A 57 -9.91 -15.14 -3.32
N TYR A 58 -10.64 -16.14 -2.83
CA TYR A 58 -10.07 -17.39 -2.32
C TYR A 58 -9.92 -18.47 -3.41
N SER A 59 -10.30 -18.17 -4.65
CA SER A 59 -10.18 -19.12 -5.75
C SER A 59 -8.72 -19.43 -6.10
N GLU A 60 -8.50 -20.63 -6.65
CA GLU A 60 -7.19 -21.03 -7.17
C GLU A 60 -6.70 -20.08 -8.26
N ARG A 61 -7.62 -19.56 -9.09
CA ARG A 61 -7.30 -18.59 -10.14
C ARG A 61 -6.63 -17.34 -9.58
N VAL A 62 -7.25 -16.70 -8.58
CA VAL A 62 -6.71 -15.48 -7.96
C VAL A 62 -5.39 -15.78 -7.26
N THR A 63 -5.31 -16.92 -6.56
CA THR A 63 -4.07 -17.37 -5.92
C THR A 63 -2.93 -17.55 -6.93
N GLN A 64 -3.18 -18.19 -8.07
CA GLN A 64 -2.19 -18.36 -9.14
C GLN A 64 -1.75 -17.02 -9.75
N GLU A 65 -2.67 -16.07 -9.94
CA GLU A 65 -2.33 -14.74 -10.45
C GLU A 65 -1.42 -13.98 -9.47
N ILE A 66 -1.70 -14.07 -8.17
CA ILE A 66 -0.85 -13.49 -7.14
C ILE A 66 0.54 -14.14 -7.19
N GLN A 67 0.62 -15.46 -7.24
CA GLN A 67 1.88 -16.20 -7.29
C GLN A 67 2.69 -15.88 -8.55
N VAL A 68 2.06 -15.83 -9.73
CA VAL A 68 2.75 -15.46 -10.97
C VAL A 68 3.32 -14.05 -10.86
N THR A 69 2.60 -13.12 -10.25
CA THR A 69 3.10 -11.76 -10.07
C THR A 69 4.22 -11.71 -9.01
N TYR A 70 4.09 -12.46 -7.92
CA TYR A 70 5.02 -12.46 -6.79
C TYR A 70 6.32 -13.23 -7.11
N TYR A 71 6.21 -14.43 -7.67
CA TYR A 71 7.31 -15.38 -7.93
C TYR A 71 7.69 -15.50 -9.40
N GLY A 72 6.93 -14.92 -10.32
CA GLY A 72 7.09 -15.11 -11.77
C GLY A 72 6.46 -16.41 -12.31
N HIS A 73 5.91 -17.26 -11.45
CA HIS A 73 5.24 -18.52 -11.79
C HIS A 73 4.26 -18.94 -10.69
N ALA A 74 3.30 -19.81 -11.03
CA ALA A 74 2.45 -20.47 -10.04
C ALA A 74 3.23 -21.57 -9.32
N LEU A 75 2.99 -21.74 -8.02
CA LEU A 75 3.66 -22.76 -7.22
C LEU A 75 3.13 -24.15 -7.56
N ALA A 76 4.01 -25.15 -7.51
CA ALA A 76 3.60 -26.54 -7.66
C ALA A 76 2.92 -27.05 -6.37
N PRO A 77 1.98 -28.01 -6.46
CA PRO A 77 1.41 -28.64 -5.27
C PRO A 77 2.52 -29.25 -4.40
N GLY A 78 2.59 -28.85 -3.13
CA GLY A 78 3.58 -29.35 -2.17
C GLY A 78 4.95 -28.65 -2.20
N GLU A 79 5.09 -27.56 -2.95
CA GLU A 79 6.28 -26.70 -2.86
C GLU A 79 6.33 -26.00 -1.49
N ASP A 80 7.49 -26.09 -0.82
CA ASP A 80 7.69 -25.51 0.53
C ASP A 80 7.98 -24.00 0.46
N ARG A 81 6.97 -23.25 0.04
CA ARG A 81 6.98 -21.78 -0.05
C ARG A 81 5.63 -21.23 0.39
N ASP A 82 5.61 -19.95 0.76
CA ASP A 82 4.36 -19.27 1.07
C ASP A 82 3.46 -19.24 -0.19
N GLU A 83 2.23 -19.73 -0.05
CA GLU A 83 1.26 -19.79 -1.14
C GLU A 83 0.87 -18.39 -1.67
N GLN A 84 1.11 -17.32 -0.91
CA GLN A 84 0.75 -15.95 -1.29
C GLN A 84 -0.72 -15.82 -1.69
N ARG A 85 -1.63 -16.37 -0.89
CA ARG A 85 -3.08 -16.32 -1.13
C ARG A 85 -3.78 -15.17 -0.39
N PHE A 86 -5.03 -14.90 -0.75
CA PHE A 86 -5.90 -14.04 0.06
C PHE A 86 -6.25 -14.74 1.39
N ALA A 87 -5.55 -14.37 2.47
CA ALA A 87 -5.64 -15.07 3.76
C ALA A 87 -6.48 -14.38 4.85
N TYR A 88 -7.13 -13.26 4.54
CA TYR A 88 -7.95 -12.51 5.52
C TYR A 88 -9.43 -12.78 5.32
N PRO A 89 -10.29 -12.51 6.30
CA PRO A 89 -11.73 -12.49 6.08
C PRO A 89 -12.16 -11.47 5.04
N ILE A 90 -13.27 -11.76 4.34
CA ILE A 90 -13.75 -10.98 3.20
C ILE A 90 -14.06 -9.51 3.52
N TYR A 91 -14.39 -9.20 4.77
CA TYR A 91 -14.69 -7.82 5.17
C TYR A 91 -13.49 -6.88 5.04
N VAL A 92 -12.25 -7.40 5.03
CA VAL A 92 -11.04 -6.60 4.78
C VAL A 92 -11.05 -6.00 3.38
N SER A 93 -11.68 -6.66 2.40
CA SER A 93 -11.81 -6.13 1.05
C SER A 93 -12.57 -4.81 1.00
N PHE A 94 -13.53 -4.59 1.90
CA PHE A 94 -14.26 -3.33 1.97
C PHE A 94 -13.39 -2.15 2.40
N LEU A 95 -12.34 -2.40 3.19
CA LEU A 95 -11.35 -1.36 3.55
C LEU A 95 -10.50 -0.96 2.34
N LEU A 96 -10.36 -1.86 1.36
CA LEU A 96 -9.58 -1.67 0.14
C LEU A 96 -10.40 -1.14 -1.03
N LEU A 97 -11.74 -1.06 -0.92
CA LEU A 97 -12.62 -0.47 -1.93
C LEU A 97 -12.14 0.87 -2.52
N PRO A 98 -11.68 1.87 -1.73
CA PRO A 98 -11.23 3.14 -2.32
C PRO A 98 -9.97 3.01 -3.18
N THR A 99 -9.26 1.87 -3.14
CA THR A 99 -7.97 1.67 -3.83
C THR A 99 -8.03 0.71 -5.01
N ILE A 100 -9.12 -0.04 -5.22
CA ILE A 100 -9.20 -1.08 -6.28
C ILE A 100 -9.14 -0.53 -7.71
N LEU A 101 -9.47 0.75 -7.90
CA LEU A 101 -9.42 1.43 -9.21
C LEU A 101 -8.02 2.01 -9.51
N LEU A 102 -7.15 2.07 -8.51
CA LEU A 102 -5.80 2.60 -8.65
C LEU A 102 -4.84 1.51 -9.12
N PRO A 103 -3.80 1.84 -9.90
CA PRO A 103 -2.73 0.89 -10.15
C PRO A 103 -2.03 0.51 -8.83
N PHE A 104 -1.57 -0.74 -8.72
CA PHE A 104 -0.97 -1.25 -7.48
C PHE A 104 0.18 -0.38 -6.98
N THR A 105 1.01 0.17 -7.88
CA THR A 105 2.13 1.06 -7.51
C THR A 105 1.68 2.26 -6.69
N ALA A 106 0.51 2.85 -7.00
CA ALA A 106 -0.03 3.97 -6.23
C ALA A 106 -0.48 3.51 -4.82
N VAL A 107 -1.09 2.34 -4.72
CA VAL A 107 -1.50 1.74 -3.44
C VAL A 107 -0.29 1.41 -2.58
N GLN A 108 0.78 0.89 -3.19
CA GLN A 108 2.02 0.56 -2.51
C GLN A 108 2.70 1.80 -1.92
N VAL A 109 2.73 2.94 -2.64
CA VAL A 109 3.26 4.20 -2.11
C VAL A 109 2.52 4.61 -0.84
N VAL A 110 1.18 4.59 -0.89
CA VAL A 110 0.33 4.96 0.26
C VAL A 110 0.58 4.01 1.43
N PHE A 111 0.63 2.70 1.17
CA PHE A 111 0.87 1.70 2.20
C PHE A 111 2.23 1.89 2.89
N VAL A 112 3.30 2.10 2.13
CA VAL A 112 4.63 2.35 2.69
C VAL A 112 4.60 3.59 3.59
N ILE A 113 4.02 4.70 3.14
CA ILE A 113 3.92 5.95 3.92
C ILE A 113 3.23 5.70 5.27
N PHE A 114 2.12 4.95 5.29
CA PHE A 114 1.39 4.67 6.53
C PHE A 114 2.03 3.61 7.43
N SER A 115 2.86 2.72 6.86
CA SER A 115 3.52 1.64 7.62
C SER A 115 4.80 2.09 8.34
N GLU A 116 5.26 3.32 8.12
CA GLU A 116 6.54 3.83 8.64
C GLU A 116 6.44 4.66 9.94
N ASP A 117 5.25 4.74 10.56
CA ASP A 117 5.04 5.32 11.90
C ASP A 117 5.28 4.30 13.03
#